data_AF-A0A3C1QSN5-F1
#
_entry.id   AF-A0A3C1QSN5-F1
#
_cell.length_a   1.000
_cell.length_b   1.000
_cell.length_c   1.000
_cell.angle_alpha   90.00
_cell.angle_beta   90.00
_cell.angle_gamma   90.00
#
_symmetry.space_group_name_H-M   'P 1'
#
loop_
_entity.id
_entity.type
_entity.pdbx_description
1 polymer ?
#
loop_
_entity_poly.entity_id
_entity_poly.type
_entity_poly.pdbx_seq_one_letter_code
_entity_poly.pdbx_strand_id
1 'polypeptide(L)'
;MKLLHKKRGDRSSVPPLAGSLVEALGDAALTLVGSVVLTAVAVDWGFRLVDSRPLPGLWQSALLLLPSLACVAVGLFRLSSLVFRSSLTVERRCALIRRGGDAGNRSGGDPATSRNESDERQPQENRPPVRGGSTLQPGERLAFRLPLFDDQLRPMAQLGGLALLAGIATAALVSSLAERRFSTSTTVGLSLLLTLTSGGVLRTGWLFARHLIRWYRCGPTCVEVNAIPAVAGTTLVLHVRQCDRARWRSVQVALECHEEAVFHQGTDVRRESRRVLSLPCRLEEAPTTREGRHRDLLGECDIPRRAMPTFIGTNGSIQWRLRITARAKRGIAMEREAPLTIAAAPTAPAPEVRTFRRSGGRVGQEVG
;
A
#
# COMPACT_ATOMS: atom_id res chain seq x y z
N MET A 1 33.50 36.23 -6.09
CA MET A 1 32.12 36.30 -5.55
C MET A 1 31.63 34.89 -5.28
N LYS A 2 31.58 34.47 -4.00
CA LYS A 2 31.11 33.14 -3.58
C LYS A 2 29.61 33.21 -3.32
N LEU A 3 28.81 32.67 -4.24
CA LEU A 3 27.37 32.52 -4.09
C LEU A 3 27.09 31.54 -2.94
N LEU A 4 26.52 32.09 -1.88
CA LEU A 4 26.06 31.40 -0.68
C LEU A 4 25.13 30.22 -1.05
N HIS A 5 25.66 29.00 -0.93
CA HIS A 5 24.88 27.78 -0.90
C HIS A 5 23.99 27.82 0.35
N LYS A 6 22.75 28.27 0.17
CA LYS A 6 21.71 28.28 1.20
C LYS A 6 21.42 26.83 1.59
N LYS A 7 22.08 26.38 2.66
CA LYS A 7 21.82 25.12 3.36
C LYS A 7 20.32 25.08 3.67
N ARG A 8 19.54 24.35 2.85
CA ARG A 8 18.14 24.05 3.16
C ARG A 8 18.19 23.18 4.41
N GLY A 9 17.99 23.83 5.56
CA GLY A 9 17.82 23.14 6.82
C GLY A 9 16.78 22.06 6.65
N ASP A 10 17.13 20.86 7.11
CA ASP A 10 16.25 19.72 7.19
C ASP A 10 15.11 20.13 8.12
N ARG A 11 14.05 20.67 7.53
CA ARG A 11 12.82 21.00 8.24
C ARG A 11 12.28 19.64 8.63
N SER A 12 12.54 19.25 9.87
CA SER A 12 11.92 18.13 10.54
C SER A 12 10.42 18.28 10.36
N SER A 13 9.93 17.60 9.33
CA SER A 13 8.54 17.59 8.93
C SER A 13 7.78 17.06 10.12
N VAL A 14 6.95 17.90 10.74
CA VAL A 14 5.81 17.41 11.50
C VAL A 14 5.16 16.34 10.60
N PRO A 15 5.09 15.08 11.04
CA PRO A 15 4.83 13.98 10.14
C PRO A 15 3.44 14.22 9.51
N PRO A 16 3.34 14.30 8.16
CA PRO A 16 2.08 14.60 7.46
C PRO A 16 0.94 13.64 7.82
N LEU A 17 1.28 12.49 8.41
CA LEU A 17 0.36 11.47 8.91
C LEU A 17 -0.51 11.92 10.09
N ALA A 18 -0.03 12.80 10.97
CA ALA A 18 -0.85 13.25 12.11
C ALA A 18 -2.02 14.12 11.65
N GLY A 19 -1.76 15.06 10.72
CA GLY A 19 -2.80 15.88 10.10
C GLY A 19 -3.80 15.04 9.30
N SER A 20 -3.30 14.10 8.49
CA SER A 20 -4.17 13.20 7.71
C SER A 20 -5.06 12.30 8.57
N LEU A 21 -4.59 11.84 9.74
CA LEU A 21 -5.39 10.99 10.64
C LEU A 21 -6.48 11.79 11.34
N VAL A 22 -6.17 13.02 11.79
CA VAL A 22 -7.18 13.91 12.39
C VAL A 22 -8.23 14.29 11.35
N GLU A 23 -7.81 14.57 10.12
CA GLU A 23 -8.74 14.83 9.01
C GLU A 23 -9.64 13.63 8.73
N ALA A 24 -9.08 12.42 8.64
CA ALA A 24 -9.85 11.19 8.42
C ALA A 24 -10.85 10.91 9.56
N LEU A 25 -10.46 11.14 10.82
CA LEU A 25 -11.36 10.99 11.96
C LEU A 25 -12.48 12.03 11.94
N GLY A 26 -12.17 13.27 11.55
CA GLY A 26 -13.17 14.31 11.33
C GLY A 26 -14.19 13.93 10.26
N ASP A 27 -13.71 13.44 9.12
CA ASP A 27 -14.57 13.01 8.01
C ASP A 27 -15.44 11.79 8.39
N ALA A 28 -14.90 10.85 9.16
CA ALA A 28 -15.65 9.72 9.70
C ALA A 28 -16.73 10.15 10.70
N ALA A 29 -16.41 11.07 11.61
CA ALA A 29 -17.37 11.61 12.56
C ALA A 29 -18.50 12.36 11.84
N LEU A 30 -18.17 13.17 10.82
CA LEU A 30 -19.16 13.88 10.01
C LEU A 30 -20.11 12.91 9.29
N THR A 31 -19.56 11.84 8.70
CA THR A 31 -20.36 10.78 8.04
C THR A 31 -21.31 10.12 9.04
N LEU A 32 -20.81 9.79 10.24
CA LEU A 32 -21.58 9.12 11.27
C LEU A 32 -22.73 10.01 11.76
N VAL A 33 -22.45 11.27 12.10
CA VAL A 33 -23.48 12.23 12.54
C VAL A 33 -24.54 12.44 11.45
N GLY A 34 -24.12 12.67 10.21
CA GLY A 34 -25.04 12.82 9.09
C GLY A 34 -25.93 11.58 8.90
N SER A 35 -25.37 10.38 9.01
CA SER A 35 -26.11 9.12 8.85
C SER A 35 -27.12 8.90 9.98
N VAL A 36 -26.75 9.22 11.23
CA VAL A 36 -27.66 9.12 12.38
C VAL A 36 -28.85 10.06 12.23
N VAL A 37 -28.61 11.32 11.85
CA VAL A 37 -29.69 12.31 11.65
C VAL A 37 -30.59 11.90 10.48
N LEU A 38 -30.01 11.49 9.35
CA LEU A 38 -30.77 11.04 8.19
C LEU A 38 -31.67 9.84 8.52
N THR A 39 -31.15 8.90 9.31
CA THR A 39 -31.90 7.73 9.76
C THR A 39 -33.06 8.12 10.67
N ALA A 40 -32.84 9.03 11.61
CA ALA A 40 -33.89 9.52 12.50
C ALA A 40 -35.02 10.21 11.72
N VAL A 41 -34.68 11.04 10.73
CA VAL A 41 -35.66 11.71 9.86
C VAL A 41 -36.43 10.69 9.01
N ALA A 42 -35.75 9.70 8.43
CA ALA A 42 -36.39 8.66 7.63
C ALA A 42 -37.38 7.81 8.45
N VAL A 43 -37.03 7.51 9.70
CA VAL A 43 -37.91 6.80 10.64
C VAL A 43 -39.15 7.64 10.98
N ASP A 44 -39.00 8.91 11.37
CA ASP A 44 -40.13 9.82 11.67
C ASP A 44 -41.08 9.95 10.47
N TRP A 45 -40.54 10.07 9.25
CA TRP A 45 -41.34 10.14 8.04
C TRP A 45 -42.10 8.84 7.77
N GLY A 46 -41.47 7.69 7.99
CA GLY A 46 -42.11 6.39 7.87
C GLY A 46 -43.33 6.27 8.78
N PHE A 47 -43.21 6.71 10.04
CA PHE A 47 -44.34 6.71 10.98
C PHE A 47 -45.44 7.69 10.58
N ARG A 48 -45.10 8.90 10.14
CA ARG A 48 -46.10 9.87 9.66
C ARG A 48 -46.93 9.33 8.49
N LEU A 49 -46.29 8.63 7.56
CA LEU A 49 -46.96 8.00 6.43
C LEU A 49 -47.94 6.92 6.89
N VAL A 50 -47.54 6.08 7.84
CA VAL A 50 -48.41 5.02 8.41
C VAL A 50 -49.59 5.63 9.17
N ASP A 51 -49.37 6.71 9.90
CA ASP A 51 -50.40 7.37 10.70
C ASP A 51 -51.29 8.35 9.92
N SER A 52 -51.07 8.51 8.62
CA SER A 52 -51.73 9.54 7.80
C SER A 52 -51.56 10.96 8.37
N ARG A 53 -50.46 11.22 9.09
CA ARG A 53 -50.14 12.56 9.59
C ARG A 53 -49.64 13.41 8.42
N PRO A 54 -49.93 14.72 8.40
CA PRO A 54 -49.36 15.58 7.39
C PRO A 54 -47.84 15.51 7.45
N LEU A 55 -47.24 15.28 6.28
CA LEU A 55 -45.80 15.38 6.12
C LEU A 55 -45.35 16.80 6.46
N PRO A 56 -44.13 16.97 7.01
CA PRO A 56 -43.56 18.30 7.18
C PRO A 56 -43.58 19.04 5.84
N GLY A 57 -43.80 20.36 5.89
CA GLY A 57 -43.79 21.17 4.67
C GLY A 57 -42.45 21.04 3.94
N LEU A 58 -42.46 21.20 2.61
CA LEU A 58 -41.27 21.04 1.75
C LEU A 58 -40.02 21.75 2.29
N TRP A 59 -40.20 22.96 2.85
CA TRP A 59 -39.12 23.74 3.47
C TRP A 59 -38.54 23.10 4.74
N GLN A 60 -39.38 22.55 5.61
CA GLN A 60 -38.93 21.86 6.83
C GLN A 60 -38.19 20.56 6.46
N SER A 61 -38.69 19.81 5.48
CA SER A 61 -38.00 18.63 4.97
C SER A 61 -36.65 18.97 4.35
N ALA A 62 -36.57 20.04 3.55
CA ALA A 62 -35.32 20.48 2.94
C ALA A 62 -34.30 20.91 4.00
N LEU A 63 -34.75 21.62 5.05
CA LEU A 63 -33.88 22.11 6.12
C LEU A 63 -33.26 20.98 6.95
N LEU A 64 -33.93 19.82 7.06
CA LEU A 64 -33.43 18.65 7.78
C LEU A 64 -32.61 17.70 6.89
N LEU A 65 -33.04 17.49 5.64
CA LEU A 65 -32.39 16.55 4.73
C LEU A 65 -31.13 17.11 4.07
N LEU A 66 -31.12 18.37 3.65
CA LEU A 66 -29.97 18.92 2.91
C LEU A 66 -28.68 18.90 3.73
N PRO A 67 -28.66 19.33 5.02
CA PRO A 67 -27.43 19.30 5.81
C PRO A 67 -26.96 17.88 6.12
N SER A 68 -27.89 16.97 6.43
CA SER A 68 -27.55 15.57 6.74
C SER A 68 -27.00 14.85 5.50
N LEU A 69 -27.65 15.01 4.35
CA LEU A 69 -27.17 14.49 3.07
C LEU A 69 -25.81 15.08 2.70
N ALA A 70 -25.61 16.40 2.89
CA ALA A 70 -24.33 17.05 2.64
C ALA A 70 -23.22 16.50 3.55
N CYS A 71 -23.48 16.32 4.85
CA CYS A 71 -22.53 15.73 5.79
C CYS A 71 -22.12 14.30 5.37
N VAL A 72 -23.10 13.47 5.00
CA VAL A 72 -22.83 12.10 4.53
C VAL A 72 -22.05 12.11 3.21
N ALA A 73 -22.47 12.92 2.25
CA ALA A 73 -21.83 13.00 0.94
C ALA A 73 -20.39 13.51 1.03
N VAL A 74 -20.14 14.60 1.78
CA VAL A 74 -18.80 15.16 1.98
C VAL A 74 -17.92 14.17 2.74
N GLY A 75 -18.43 13.56 3.81
CA GLY A 75 -17.70 12.59 4.60
C GLY A 75 -17.32 11.34 3.80
N LEU A 76 -18.26 10.73 3.07
CA LEU A 76 -18.00 9.59 2.19
C LEU A 76 -17.09 9.96 1.02
N PHE A 77 -17.26 11.13 0.41
CA PHE A 77 -16.39 11.58 -0.68
C PHE A 77 -14.96 11.76 -0.19
N ARG A 78 -14.75 12.37 0.97
CA ARG A 78 -13.41 12.57 1.53
C ARG A 78 -12.77 11.25 1.97
N LEU A 79 -13.51 10.40 2.68
CA LEU A 79 -13.04 9.06 3.06
C LEU A 79 -12.70 8.20 1.84
N SER A 80 -13.58 8.16 0.85
CA SER A 80 -13.30 7.45 -0.40
C SER A 80 -12.11 8.06 -1.12
N SER A 81 -11.97 9.39 -1.19
CA SER A 81 -10.80 10.03 -1.77
C SER A 81 -9.51 9.70 -1.02
N LEU A 82 -9.56 9.53 0.31
CA LEU A 82 -8.41 9.15 1.14
C LEU A 82 -8.07 7.68 0.93
N VAL A 83 -9.07 6.81 0.85
CA VAL A 83 -8.91 5.40 0.49
C VAL A 83 -8.38 5.29 -0.94
N PHE A 84 -8.92 6.01 -1.91
CA PHE A 84 -8.43 6.02 -3.30
C PHE A 84 -7.02 6.58 -3.35
N ARG A 85 -6.72 7.71 -2.69
CA ARG A 85 -5.35 8.24 -2.65
C ARG A 85 -4.40 7.24 -2.01
N SER A 86 -4.79 6.56 -0.93
CA SER A 86 -3.96 5.55 -0.27
C SER A 86 -3.88 4.22 -1.04
N SER A 87 -4.91 3.86 -1.82
CA SER A 87 -5.03 2.62 -2.59
C SER A 87 -4.56 2.76 -4.03
N LEU A 88 -4.38 3.98 -4.53
CA LEU A 88 -3.63 4.22 -5.76
C LEU A 88 -2.19 3.83 -5.46
N THR A 89 -1.89 2.58 -5.85
CA THR A 89 -0.57 1.97 -5.79
C THR A 89 0.49 2.98 -6.24
N VAL A 90 1.66 2.93 -5.62
CA VAL A 90 2.79 3.78 -6.00
C VAL A 90 3.09 3.66 -7.50
N GLU A 91 2.80 2.51 -8.12
CA GLU A 91 2.82 2.31 -9.57
C GLU A 91 1.85 3.21 -10.33
N ARG A 92 0.59 3.37 -9.88
CA ARG A 92 -0.35 4.34 -10.50
C ARG A 92 0.10 5.79 -10.29
N ARG A 93 0.70 6.13 -9.13
CA ARG A 93 1.26 7.48 -8.90
C ARG A 93 2.46 7.76 -9.79
N CYS A 94 3.38 6.81 -9.93
CA CYS A 94 4.53 6.91 -10.82
C CYS A 94 4.11 6.89 -12.30
N ALA A 95 3.09 6.11 -12.66
CA ALA A 95 2.52 6.10 -14.01
C ALA A 95 1.79 7.41 -14.34
N LEU A 96 1.07 8.02 -13.39
CA LEU A 96 0.45 9.34 -13.60
C LEU A 96 1.50 10.45 -13.76
N ILE A 97 2.59 10.40 -12.98
CA ILE A 97 3.70 11.35 -13.11
C ILE A 97 4.42 11.16 -14.44
N ARG A 98 4.66 9.92 -14.88
CA ARG A 98 5.20 9.63 -16.22
C ARG A 98 4.27 10.11 -17.34
N ARG A 99 2.97 9.85 -17.22
CA ARG A 99 1.98 10.29 -18.22
C ARG A 99 1.81 11.82 -18.26
N GLY A 100 2.00 12.50 -17.13
CA GLY A 100 2.05 13.96 -17.07
C GLY A 100 3.32 14.57 -17.66
N GLY A 101 4.47 13.91 -17.50
CA GLY A 101 5.73 14.29 -18.15
C GLY A 101 5.69 14.12 -19.67
N ASP A 102 5.14 13.00 -20.15
CA ASP A 102 5.03 12.70 -21.58
C ASP A 102 3.96 13.57 -22.29
N ALA A 103 2.92 13.98 -21.58
CA ALA A 103 1.89 14.89 -22.10
C ALA A 103 2.39 16.34 -22.19
N GLY A 104 3.25 16.78 -21.26
CA GLY A 104 3.87 18.11 -21.30
C GLY A 104 4.90 18.26 -22.43
N ASN A 105 5.55 17.17 -22.84
CA ASN A 105 6.59 17.19 -23.87
C ASN A 105 6.04 17.06 -25.31
N ARG A 106 4.74 16.81 -25.50
CA ARG A 106 4.10 16.74 -26.83
C ARG A 106 3.43 18.04 -27.29
N SER A 107 3.35 19.05 -26.43
CA SER A 107 2.68 20.33 -26.74
C SER A 107 3.64 21.46 -27.12
N GLY A 108 4.91 21.17 -27.38
CA GLY A 108 5.94 22.16 -27.74
C GLY A 108 6.73 21.82 -29.01
N GLY A 109 6.08 21.17 -29.98
CA GLY A 109 6.70 20.86 -31.28
C GLY A 109 6.35 21.91 -32.35
N ASP A 110 7.20 22.94 -32.47
CA ASP A 110 7.34 23.70 -33.72
C ASP A 110 7.82 22.75 -34.84
N PRO A 111 7.20 22.77 -36.03
CA PRO A 111 7.55 21.85 -37.11
C PRO A 111 8.58 22.48 -38.03
N ALA A 112 9.86 22.56 -37.64
CA ALA A 112 10.94 22.84 -38.60
C ALA A 112 12.34 22.69 -37.99
N THR A 113 12.86 21.47 -37.84
CA THR A 113 14.26 21.18 -38.24
C THR A 113 14.52 19.68 -38.29
N SER A 114 14.48 19.15 -39.50
CA SER A 114 15.14 17.91 -39.88
C SER A 114 16.66 18.03 -39.71
N ARG A 115 17.31 16.89 -39.43
CA ARG A 115 18.70 16.54 -39.80
C ARG A 115 19.75 16.63 -38.68
N ASN A 116 19.90 15.53 -37.95
CA ASN A 116 21.15 14.74 -37.86
C ASN A 116 20.96 13.52 -36.95
N GLU A 117 20.74 12.36 -37.57
CA GLU A 117 20.93 11.03 -36.97
C GLU A 117 22.41 10.69 -37.00
N SER A 118 23.13 10.94 -35.91
CA SER A 118 24.39 10.24 -35.56
C SER A 118 25.00 10.85 -34.30
N ASP A 119 24.37 10.64 -33.13
CA ASP A 119 25.05 10.70 -31.83
C ASP A 119 24.15 10.17 -30.70
N GLU A 120 23.88 8.85 -30.70
CA GLU A 120 23.39 8.16 -29.49
C GLU A 120 24.57 7.90 -28.53
N ARG A 121 25.14 8.98 -28.00
CA ARG A 121 25.84 8.93 -26.71
C ARG A 121 24.79 9.10 -25.62
N GLN A 122 24.30 7.98 -25.10
CA GLN A 122 23.56 7.93 -23.84
C GLN A 122 24.35 8.69 -22.74
N PRO A 123 23.72 9.59 -21.97
CA PRO A 123 24.35 10.15 -20.78
C PRO A 123 24.33 9.10 -19.66
N GLN A 124 25.31 8.20 -19.71
CA GLN A 124 25.65 7.25 -18.66
C GLN A 124 26.82 7.81 -17.82
N GLU A 125 26.68 9.00 -17.24
CA GLU A 125 27.78 9.57 -16.45
C GLU A 125 27.27 10.48 -15.34
N ASN A 126 26.66 9.87 -14.32
CA ASN A 126 26.73 10.31 -12.92
C ASN A 126 26.01 9.31 -12.01
N ARG A 127 26.40 8.03 -12.09
CA ARG A 127 26.17 7.12 -10.96
C ARG A 127 27.38 7.23 -10.04
N PRO A 128 27.22 7.62 -8.78
CA PRO A 128 28.33 7.48 -7.83
C PRO A 128 28.76 6.01 -7.82
N PRO A 129 30.07 5.72 -7.82
CA PRO A 129 30.55 4.35 -7.77
C PRO A 129 30.06 3.72 -6.47
N VAL A 130 29.22 2.69 -6.59
CA VAL A 130 28.85 1.83 -5.46
C VAL A 130 30.13 1.08 -5.08
N ARG A 131 30.85 1.60 -4.09
CA ARG A 131 31.99 0.90 -3.50
C ARG A 131 31.45 -0.32 -2.79
N GLY A 132 31.74 -1.50 -3.35
CA GLY A 132 31.62 -2.76 -2.64
C GLY A 132 32.53 -2.70 -1.41
N GLY A 133 31.93 -2.69 -0.22
CA GLY A 133 32.64 -2.58 1.05
C GLY A 133 31.86 -1.75 2.05
N SER A 134 30.86 -2.36 2.69
CA SER A 134 30.39 -2.21 4.09
C SER A 134 30.38 -0.84 4.81
N THR A 135 30.60 0.27 4.13
CA THR A 135 30.78 1.60 4.74
C THR A 135 29.81 2.61 4.13
N LEU A 136 28.54 2.23 4.04
CA LEU A 136 27.46 3.19 3.84
C LEU A 136 27.42 4.12 5.05
N GLN A 137 27.59 5.43 4.81
CA GLN A 137 27.53 6.41 5.88
C GLN A 137 26.06 6.66 6.27
N PRO A 138 25.77 6.88 7.57
CA PRO A 138 24.42 7.23 8.01
C PRO A 138 23.89 8.44 7.24
N GLY A 139 22.76 8.27 6.53
CA GLY A 139 22.15 9.31 5.72
C GLY A 139 22.37 9.19 4.20
N GLU A 140 23.25 8.30 3.74
CA GLU A 140 23.38 7.98 2.33
C GLU A 140 22.14 7.23 1.84
N ARG A 141 21.42 7.82 0.87
CA ARG A 141 20.18 7.25 0.32
C ARG A 141 20.54 6.29 -0.80
N LEU A 142 19.94 5.09 -0.78
CA LEU A 142 20.06 4.17 -1.90
C LEU A 142 19.20 4.64 -3.08
N ALA A 143 19.54 4.16 -4.28
CA ALA A 143 19.00 4.68 -5.53
C ALA A 143 17.48 4.54 -5.69
N PHE A 144 16.87 3.51 -5.08
CA PHE A 144 15.47 3.21 -5.28
C PHE A 144 14.72 3.03 -3.95
N ARG A 145 13.51 3.60 -3.87
CA ARG A 145 12.56 3.41 -2.76
C ARG A 145 11.48 2.44 -3.18
N LEU A 146 11.29 1.39 -2.41
CA LEU A 146 10.24 0.41 -2.68
C LEU A 146 8.92 0.85 -2.04
N PRO A 147 7.79 0.63 -2.74
CA PRO A 147 6.49 0.83 -2.14
C PRO A 147 6.24 -0.22 -1.07
N LEU A 148 5.59 0.17 0.02
CA LEU A 148 5.23 -0.74 1.08
C LEU A 148 3.73 -0.98 1.04
N PHE A 149 3.35 -2.24 0.95
CA PHE A 149 1.99 -2.71 1.12
C PHE A 149 1.77 -3.07 2.59
N ASP A 150 0.64 -2.62 3.12
CA ASP A 150 0.23 -2.85 4.50
C ASP A 150 -1.12 -3.57 4.48
N ASP A 151 -1.10 -4.89 4.69
CA ASP A 151 -2.31 -5.73 4.74
C ASP A 151 -3.26 -5.33 5.87
N GLN A 152 -2.81 -4.51 6.84
CA GLN A 152 -3.62 -4.11 7.98
C GLN A 152 -4.73 -3.11 7.65
N LEU A 153 -4.68 -2.44 6.51
CA LEU A 153 -5.70 -1.46 6.13
C LEU A 153 -7.06 -2.12 5.80
N ARG A 154 -7.05 -3.31 5.19
CA ARG A 154 -8.26 -4.04 4.81
C ARG A 154 -9.14 -4.42 6.02
N PRO A 155 -8.63 -5.09 7.07
CA PRO A 155 -9.44 -5.40 8.24
C PRO A 155 -9.88 -4.14 8.99
N MET A 156 -9.09 -3.06 8.97
CA MET A 156 -9.50 -1.78 9.55
C MET A 156 -10.69 -1.17 8.80
N ALA A 157 -10.67 -1.17 7.47
CA ALA A 157 -11.80 -0.71 6.66
C ALA A 157 -13.06 -1.54 6.90
N GLN A 158 -12.93 -2.87 6.99
CA GLN A 158 -14.05 -3.77 7.30
C GLN A 158 -14.64 -3.51 8.69
N LEU A 159 -13.80 -3.36 9.72
CA LEU A 159 -14.26 -3.05 11.08
C LEU A 159 -14.91 -1.67 11.17
N GLY A 160 -14.34 -0.66 10.49
CA GLY A 160 -14.90 0.69 10.44
C GLY A 160 -16.26 0.71 9.74
N GLY A 161 -16.39 0.01 8.60
CA GLY A 161 -17.66 -0.13 7.88
C GLY A 161 -18.72 -0.86 8.71
N LEU A 162 -18.35 -1.93 9.41
CA LEU A 162 -19.25 -2.65 10.30
C LEU A 162 -19.72 -1.78 11.48
N ALA A 163 -18.81 -1.03 12.09
CA ALA A 163 -19.15 -0.11 13.18
C ALA A 163 -20.11 0.99 12.72
N LEU A 164 -19.93 1.51 11.49
CA LEU A 164 -20.82 2.49 10.89
C LEU A 164 -22.23 1.92 10.66
N LEU A 165 -22.32 0.72 10.04
CA LEU A 165 -23.61 0.05 9.80
C LEU A 165 -24.35 -0.25 11.11
N ALA A 166 -23.63 -0.75 12.11
CA ALA A 166 -24.20 -1.00 13.42
C ALA A 166 -24.69 0.30 14.07
N GLY A 167 -23.95 1.40 13.94
CA GLY A 167 -24.35 2.73 14.44
C GLY A 167 -25.63 3.24 13.79
N ILE A 168 -25.76 3.08 12.47
CA ILE A 168 -26.98 3.42 11.72
C ILE A 168 -28.17 2.60 12.22
N ALA A 169 -28.01 1.28 12.38
CA ALA A 169 -29.05 0.41 12.89
C ALA A 169 -29.48 0.78 14.32
N THR A 170 -28.51 1.05 15.21
CA THR A 170 -28.79 1.51 16.57
C THR A 170 -29.56 2.82 16.57
N ALA A 171 -29.18 3.79 15.72
CA ALA A 171 -29.92 5.05 15.59
C ALA A 171 -31.36 4.83 15.13
N ALA A 172 -31.60 3.98 14.12
CA ALA A 172 -32.95 3.63 13.68
C ALA A 172 -33.79 3.07 14.81
N LEU A 173 -33.22 2.16 15.63
CA LEU A 173 -33.90 1.55 16.76
C LEU A 173 -34.24 2.55 17.87
N VAL A 174 -33.30 3.46 18.20
CA VAL A 174 -33.55 4.53 19.18
C VAL A 174 -34.68 5.44 18.70
N SER A 175 -34.64 5.87 17.43
CA SER A 175 -35.69 6.70 16.84
C SER A 175 -37.05 5.99 16.86
N SER A 176 -37.07 4.70 16.52
CA SER A 176 -38.29 3.89 16.56
C SER A 176 -38.87 3.77 17.97
N LEU A 177 -38.01 3.50 18.97
CA LEU A 177 -38.43 3.41 20.37
C LEU A 177 -38.91 4.76 20.94
N ALA A 178 -38.33 5.87 20.48
CA ALA A 178 -38.70 7.21 20.94
C ALA A 178 -40.16 7.58 20.59
N GLU A 179 -40.71 7.06 19.50
CA GLU A 179 -42.10 7.30 19.11
C GLU A 179 -43.13 6.60 20.03
N ARG A 180 -42.71 5.63 20.86
CA ARG A 180 -43.54 4.94 21.87
C ARG A 180 -44.89 4.39 21.34
N ARG A 181 -44.96 3.96 20.09
CA ARG A 181 -46.18 3.46 19.42
C ARG A 181 -46.40 1.94 19.53
N PHE A 182 -45.45 1.22 20.10
CA PHE A 182 -45.40 -0.22 20.00
C PHE A 182 -46.11 -0.92 21.16
N SER A 183 -46.60 -2.13 20.90
CA SER A 183 -47.08 -3.01 21.97
C SER A 183 -45.98 -3.27 23.00
N THR A 184 -46.34 -3.62 24.23
CA THR A 184 -45.35 -3.94 25.29
C THR A 184 -44.39 -5.04 24.84
N SER A 185 -44.89 -6.09 24.16
CA SER A 185 -44.06 -7.18 23.64
C SER A 185 -43.06 -6.71 22.58
N THR A 186 -43.52 -5.90 21.62
CA THR A 186 -42.65 -5.33 20.57
C THR A 186 -41.62 -4.37 21.15
N THR A 187 -41.99 -3.56 22.15
CA THR A 187 -41.08 -2.63 22.83
C THR A 187 -39.95 -3.37 23.56
N VAL A 188 -40.27 -4.50 24.21
CA VAL A 188 -39.27 -5.37 24.84
C VAL A 188 -38.35 -6.01 23.79
N GLY A 189 -38.91 -6.46 22.66
CA GLY A 189 -38.09 -7.00 21.55
C GLY A 189 -37.14 -5.97 20.97
N LEU A 190 -37.62 -4.75 20.72
CA LEU A 190 -36.80 -3.64 20.19
C LEU A 190 -35.74 -3.17 21.19
N SER A 191 -36.04 -3.12 22.49
CA SER A 191 -35.06 -2.76 23.51
C SER A 191 -33.96 -3.81 23.67
N LEU A 192 -34.30 -5.09 23.55
CA LEU A 192 -33.31 -6.18 23.50
C LEU A 192 -32.42 -6.06 22.25
N LEU A 193 -33.00 -5.78 21.08
CA LEU A 193 -32.22 -5.57 19.85
C LEU A 193 -31.34 -4.31 19.94
N LEU A 194 -31.82 -3.26 20.61
CA LEU A 194 -31.05 -2.04 20.85
C LEU A 194 -29.83 -2.32 21.73
N THR A 195 -29.98 -3.09 22.81
CA THR A 195 -28.85 -3.45 23.68
C THR A 195 -27.83 -4.31 22.95
N LEU A 196 -28.27 -5.26 22.12
CA LEU A 196 -27.39 -6.10 21.29
C LEU A 196 -26.59 -5.26 20.27
N THR A 197 -27.28 -4.39 19.51
CA THR A 197 -26.63 -3.55 18.48
C THR A 197 -25.69 -2.53 19.11
N SER A 198 -26.08 -1.90 20.22
CA SER A 198 -25.23 -0.95 20.96
C SER A 198 -23.96 -1.62 21.48
N GLY A 199 -24.06 -2.85 22.02
CA GLY A 199 -22.90 -3.65 22.40
C GLY A 199 -21.98 -3.96 21.21
N GLY A 200 -22.57 -4.26 20.04
CA GLY A 200 -21.86 -4.44 18.78
C GLY A 200 -21.09 -3.19 18.34
N VAL A 201 -21.71 -2.00 18.38
CA VAL A 201 -21.08 -0.71 18.06
C VAL A 201 -19.90 -0.44 19.00
N LEU A 202 -20.09 -0.59 20.31
CA LEU A 202 -19.03 -0.37 21.29
C LEU A 202 -17.86 -1.32 21.09
N ARG A 203 -18.14 -2.61 20.87
CA ARG A 203 -17.10 -3.64 20.65
C ARG A 203 -16.33 -3.40 19.36
N THR A 204 -17.02 -3.17 18.25
CA THR A 204 -16.40 -2.94 16.93
C THR A 204 -15.63 -1.63 16.90
N GLY A 205 -16.18 -0.56 17.47
CA GLY A 205 -15.51 0.73 17.65
C GLY A 205 -14.25 0.62 18.51
N TRP A 206 -14.31 -0.12 19.63
CA TRP A 206 -13.12 -0.37 20.47
C TRP A 206 -12.04 -1.18 19.75
N LEU A 207 -12.41 -2.23 19.01
CA LEU A 207 -11.48 -3.01 18.20
C LEU A 207 -10.83 -2.15 17.11
N PHE A 208 -11.64 -1.36 16.39
CA PHE A 208 -11.17 -0.43 15.38
C PHE A 208 -10.18 0.58 15.97
N ALA A 209 -10.52 1.23 17.09
CA ALA A 209 -9.64 2.15 17.80
C ALA A 209 -8.32 1.47 18.21
N ARG A 210 -8.40 0.24 18.72
CA ARG A 210 -7.20 -0.55 19.09
C ARG A 210 -6.32 -0.85 17.88
N HIS A 211 -6.89 -1.20 16.73
CA HIS A 211 -6.15 -1.41 15.48
C HIS A 211 -5.55 -0.11 14.96
N LEU A 212 -6.30 0.99 14.97
CA LEU A 212 -5.82 2.32 14.56
C LEU A 212 -4.65 2.79 15.43
N ILE A 213 -4.75 2.63 16.75
CA ILE A 213 -3.66 2.97 17.68
C ILE A 213 -2.42 2.11 17.42
N ARG A 214 -2.59 0.80 17.18
CA ARG A 214 -1.46 -0.09 16.84
C ARG A 214 -0.78 0.35 15.55
N TRP A 215 -1.55 0.57 14.49
CA TRP A 215 -1.05 1.03 13.20
C TRP A 215 -0.31 2.37 13.32
N TYR A 216 -0.90 3.34 14.02
CA TYR A 216 -0.29 4.66 14.25
C TYR A 216 1.01 4.60 15.05
N ARG A 217 1.11 3.66 16.00
CA ARG A 217 2.31 3.45 16.84
C ARG A 217 3.44 2.77 16.09
N CYS A 218 3.15 1.94 15.08
CA CYS A 218 4.18 1.33 14.26
C CYS A 218 4.95 2.40 13.47
N GLY A 219 4.27 3.47 13.02
CA GLY A 219 4.90 4.51 12.22
C GLY A 219 5.23 4.03 10.79
N PRO A 220 5.68 4.93 9.92
CA PRO A 220 6.06 4.57 8.56
C PRO A 220 7.40 3.81 8.54
N THR A 221 7.47 2.82 7.65
CA THR A 221 8.70 2.13 7.27
C THR A 221 9.08 2.70 5.89
N CYS A 222 10.37 2.77 5.61
CA CYS A 222 10.90 3.07 4.29
C CYS A 222 11.94 2.01 3.98
N VAL A 223 11.86 1.43 2.78
CA VAL A 223 12.84 0.44 2.31
C VAL A 223 13.47 1.02 1.06
N GLU A 224 14.78 1.16 1.10
CA GLU A 224 15.60 1.59 -0.03
C GLU A 224 16.52 0.44 -0.46
N VAL A 225 16.76 0.34 -1.77
CA VAL A 225 17.59 -0.70 -2.39
C VAL A 225 18.56 -0.07 -3.39
N ASN A 226 19.72 -0.70 -3.57
CA ASN A 226 20.76 -0.19 -4.47
C ASN A 226 20.42 -0.35 -5.97
N ALA A 227 19.69 -1.39 -6.35
CA ALA A 227 19.40 -1.70 -7.75
C ALA A 227 18.00 -2.26 -7.97
N ILE A 228 17.35 -1.82 -9.06
CA ILE A 228 16.13 -2.39 -9.61
C ILE A 228 16.27 -2.39 -11.15
N PRO A 229 16.04 -3.52 -11.84
CA PRO A 229 15.81 -4.85 -11.28
C PRO A 229 17.06 -5.37 -10.56
N ALA A 230 16.86 -6.18 -9.52
CA ALA A 230 17.95 -6.88 -8.87
C ALA A 230 18.37 -8.09 -9.72
N VAL A 231 19.65 -8.44 -9.77
CA VAL A 231 20.15 -9.51 -10.67
C VAL A 231 20.35 -10.79 -9.86
N ALA A 232 19.88 -11.93 -10.41
CA ALA A 232 20.11 -13.23 -9.78
C ALA A 232 21.61 -13.50 -9.58
N GLY A 233 21.99 -13.99 -8.39
CA GLY A 233 23.39 -14.25 -8.05
C GLY A 233 24.18 -13.04 -7.53
N THR A 234 23.55 -11.88 -7.38
CA THR A 234 24.18 -10.67 -6.81
C THR A 234 23.71 -10.42 -5.38
N THR A 235 24.50 -9.64 -4.64
CA THR A 235 24.13 -9.17 -3.31
C THR A 235 23.32 -7.88 -3.43
N LEU A 236 22.11 -7.89 -2.90
CA LEU A 236 21.23 -6.73 -2.84
C LEU A 236 21.53 -5.95 -1.56
N VAL A 237 21.89 -4.68 -1.70
CA VAL A 237 22.12 -3.82 -0.55
C VAL A 237 20.80 -3.17 -0.16
N LEU A 238 20.46 -3.28 1.13
CA LEU A 238 19.19 -2.87 1.71
C LEU A 238 19.43 -1.80 2.78
N HIS A 239 18.61 -0.75 2.73
CA HIS A 239 18.49 0.22 3.80
C HIS A 239 17.04 0.30 4.26
N VAL A 240 16.78 -0.12 5.49
CA VAL A 240 15.44 -0.10 6.10
C VAL A 240 15.41 0.94 7.20
N ARG A 241 14.64 1.99 6.96
CA ARG A 241 14.39 3.05 7.93
C ARG A 241 13.02 2.86 8.55
N GLN A 242 13.00 2.65 9.86
CA GLN A 242 11.78 2.64 10.65
C GLN A 242 11.67 3.95 11.43
N CYS A 243 10.65 4.75 11.15
CA CYS A 243 10.39 5.96 11.93
C CYS A 243 9.80 5.56 13.28
N ASP A 244 10.51 5.86 14.38
CA ASP A 244 10.15 5.34 15.69
C ASP A 244 9.09 6.19 16.39
N ARG A 245 7.94 5.57 16.62
CA ARG A 245 7.03 5.88 17.74
C ARG A 245 6.94 4.73 18.74
N ALA A 246 7.28 3.51 18.31
CA ALA A 246 7.35 2.33 19.15
C ALA A 246 8.82 1.94 19.37
N ARG A 247 9.14 1.46 20.58
CA ARG A 247 10.45 0.85 20.86
C ARG A 247 10.45 -0.59 20.31
N TRP A 248 11.08 -0.79 19.17
CA TRP A 248 11.22 -2.11 18.53
C TRP A 248 12.23 -2.98 19.26
N ARG A 249 11.87 -4.25 19.48
CA ARG A 249 12.78 -5.28 20.01
C ARG A 249 13.58 -5.88 18.86
N SER A 250 12.91 -6.24 17.78
CA SER A 250 13.53 -6.84 16.59
C SER A 250 12.85 -6.35 15.33
N VAL A 251 13.63 -6.16 14.28
CA VAL A 251 13.17 -5.96 12.92
C VAL A 251 13.93 -6.97 12.07
N GLN A 252 13.20 -7.76 11.29
CA GLN A 252 13.74 -8.80 10.42
C GLN A 252 13.22 -8.56 9.02
N VAL A 253 14.08 -8.76 8.04
CA VAL A 253 13.71 -8.69 6.63
C VAL A 253 14.03 -10.02 5.99
N ALA A 254 13.08 -10.54 5.22
CA ALA A 254 13.27 -11.74 4.42
C ALA A 254 12.91 -11.47 2.97
N LEU A 255 13.73 -11.98 2.05
CA LEU A 255 13.41 -12.06 0.64
C LEU A 255 12.54 -13.29 0.40
N GLU A 256 11.33 -13.08 -0.10
CA GLU A 256 10.37 -14.14 -0.42
C GLU A 256 10.10 -14.22 -1.91
N CYS A 257 9.98 -15.46 -2.42
CA CYS A 257 9.46 -15.74 -3.75
C CYS A 257 8.07 -16.37 -3.61
N HIS A 258 7.10 -15.79 -4.29
CA HIS A 258 5.73 -16.27 -4.40
C HIS A 258 5.46 -16.68 -5.83
N GLU A 259 4.95 -17.89 -5.98
CA GLU A 259 4.45 -18.41 -7.25
C GLU A 259 2.93 -18.44 -7.16
N GLU A 260 2.30 -17.87 -8.16
CA GLU A 260 0.86 -17.86 -8.30
C GLU A 260 0.49 -18.58 -9.58
N ALA A 261 -0.43 -19.53 -9.50
CA ALA A 261 -0.94 -20.29 -10.62
C ALA A 261 -2.45 -20.05 -10.78
N VAL A 262 -2.89 -19.87 -12.02
CA VAL A 262 -4.30 -19.77 -12.39
C VAL A 262 -4.62 -20.95 -13.29
N PHE A 263 -5.59 -21.76 -12.87
CA PHE A 263 -5.99 -22.97 -13.60
C PHE A 263 -7.50 -23.15 -13.55
N HIS A 264 -8.03 -23.89 -14.51
CA HIS A 264 -9.44 -24.27 -14.54
C HIS A 264 -9.64 -25.61 -13.85
N GLN A 265 -10.61 -25.67 -12.94
CA GLN A 265 -11.10 -26.92 -12.35
C GLN A 265 -12.56 -27.11 -12.79
N GLY A 266 -12.77 -27.81 -13.90
CA GLY A 266 -14.06 -27.85 -14.57
C GLY A 266 -14.39 -26.51 -15.22
N THR A 267 -15.54 -25.92 -14.89
CA THR A 267 -15.95 -24.58 -15.33
C THR A 267 -15.38 -23.46 -14.46
N ASP A 268 -14.83 -23.78 -13.30
CA ASP A 268 -14.38 -22.79 -12.33
C ASP A 268 -12.93 -22.40 -12.57
N VAL A 269 -12.66 -21.09 -12.61
CA VAL A 269 -11.30 -20.54 -12.58
C VAL A 269 -10.83 -20.49 -11.13
N ARG A 270 -9.72 -21.17 -10.82
CA ARG A 270 -9.07 -21.13 -9.51
C ARG A 270 -7.72 -20.43 -9.60
N ARG A 271 -7.37 -19.73 -8.52
CA ARG A 271 -6.07 -19.08 -8.34
C ARG A 271 -5.48 -19.51 -7.02
N GLU A 272 -4.29 -20.09 -7.09
CA GLU A 272 -3.53 -20.52 -5.92
C GLU A 272 -2.19 -19.78 -5.87
N SER A 273 -1.80 -19.34 -4.67
CA SER A 273 -0.52 -18.66 -4.44
C SER A 273 0.24 -19.39 -3.35
N ARG A 274 1.53 -19.64 -3.59
CA ARG A 274 2.40 -20.35 -2.65
C ARG A 274 3.73 -19.63 -2.52
N ARG A 275 4.19 -19.48 -1.27
CA ARG A 275 5.57 -19.07 -0.98
C ARG A 275 6.51 -20.24 -1.27
N VAL A 276 7.34 -20.09 -2.31
CA VAL A 276 8.30 -21.11 -2.75
C VAL A 276 9.63 -20.96 -2.01
N LEU A 277 10.03 -19.73 -1.71
CA LEU A 277 11.31 -19.43 -1.07
C LEU A 277 11.15 -18.33 -0.01
N SER A 278 11.91 -18.44 1.08
CA SER A 278 12.04 -17.40 2.11
C SER A 278 13.47 -17.39 2.63
N LEU A 279 14.22 -16.34 2.30
CA LEU A 279 15.62 -16.17 2.71
C LEU A 279 15.75 -14.98 3.66
N PRO A 280 16.32 -15.14 4.86
CA PRO A 280 16.56 -14.01 5.74
C PRO A 280 17.66 -13.11 5.16
N CYS A 281 17.44 -11.80 5.17
CA CYS A 281 18.47 -10.83 4.84
C CYS A 281 19.29 -10.48 6.10
N ARG A 282 20.60 -10.29 5.95
CA ARG A 282 21.47 -9.90 7.06
C ARG A 282 21.38 -8.40 7.23
N LEU A 283 20.93 -7.97 8.41
CA LEU A 283 20.75 -6.55 8.74
C LEU A 283 21.48 -6.24 10.03
N GLU A 284 22.20 -5.12 10.01
CA GLU A 284 22.87 -4.55 11.16
C GLU A 284 22.30 -3.16 11.45
N GLU A 285 22.33 -2.78 12.72
CA GLU A 285 21.86 -1.47 13.14
C GLU A 285 22.89 -0.42 12.73
N ALA A 286 22.47 0.55 11.94
CA ALA A 286 23.36 1.62 11.51
C ALA A 286 23.83 2.42 12.74
N PRO A 287 25.10 2.86 12.77
CA PRO A 287 25.61 3.66 13.87
C PRO A 287 24.73 4.91 14.00
N THR A 288 24.09 5.05 15.16
CA THR A 288 23.06 6.06 15.41
C THR A 288 23.68 7.45 15.31
N THR A 289 23.38 8.18 14.24
CA THR A 289 23.53 9.64 14.26
C THR A 289 22.65 10.19 15.37
N ARG A 290 23.19 11.13 16.16
CA ARG A 290 22.76 11.63 17.48
C ARG A 290 21.29 12.15 17.57
N GLU A 291 20.49 12.04 16.51
CA GLU A 291 19.10 12.46 16.39
C GLU A 291 18.14 11.26 16.57
N GLY A 292 18.14 10.70 17.78
CA GLY A 292 17.51 9.42 18.15
C GLY A 292 15.97 9.37 18.11
N ARG A 293 15.38 9.26 16.92
CA ARG A 293 13.94 8.93 16.74
C ARG A 293 13.63 7.99 15.58
N HIS A 294 14.61 7.36 14.96
CA HIS A 294 14.41 6.39 13.90
C HIS A 294 15.44 5.27 14.05
N ARG A 295 15.04 4.07 13.66
CA ARG A 295 15.91 2.90 13.61
C ARG A 295 16.27 2.65 12.15
N ASP A 296 17.54 2.91 11.83
CA ASP A 296 18.10 2.64 10.52
C ASP A 296 18.84 1.31 10.56
N LEU A 297 18.48 0.43 9.62
CA LEU A 297 19.09 -0.89 9.46
C LEU A 297 19.72 -0.94 8.08
N LEU A 298 21.00 -1.28 8.04
CA LEU A 298 21.77 -1.44 6.82
C LEU A 298 22.16 -2.90 6.69
N GLY A 299 22.14 -3.42 5.47
CA GLY A 299 22.49 -4.81 5.29
C GLY A 299 22.45 -5.29 3.87
N GLU A 300 22.63 -6.60 3.73
CA GLU A 300 22.78 -7.27 2.46
C GLU A 300 21.87 -8.49 2.40
N CYS A 301 21.36 -8.77 1.21
CA CYS A 301 20.53 -9.92 0.94
C CYS A 301 21.06 -10.64 -0.30
N ASP A 302 21.49 -11.88 -0.13
CA ASP A 302 22.04 -12.70 -1.20
C ASP A 302 20.90 -13.22 -2.08
N ILE A 303 20.88 -12.81 -3.35
CA ILE A 303 19.93 -13.35 -4.31
C ILE A 303 20.53 -14.64 -4.89
N PRO A 304 19.84 -15.79 -4.78
CA PRO A 304 20.36 -17.04 -5.33
C PRO A 304 20.68 -16.92 -6.82
N ARG A 305 21.78 -17.53 -7.28
CA ARG A 305 22.11 -17.60 -8.73
C ARG A 305 21.01 -18.25 -9.57
N ARG A 306 20.25 -19.17 -8.96
CA ARG A 306 19.11 -19.87 -9.57
C ARG A 306 17.77 -19.21 -9.24
N ALA A 307 17.77 -17.95 -8.79
CA ALA A 307 16.53 -17.22 -8.56
C ALA A 307 15.75 -17.11 -9.88
N MET A 308 14.49 -17.54 -9.86
CA MET A 308 13.60 -17.38 -11.00
C MET A 308 13.37 -15.88 -11.24
N PRO A 309 13.44 -15.40 -12.49
CA PRO A 309 13.15 -14.00 -12.79
C PRO A 309 11.69 -13.68 -12.46
N THR A 310 11.42 -12.43 -12.09
CA THR A 310 10.05 -11.94 -11.96
C THR A 310 9.33 -12.09 -13.30
N PHE A 311 8.17 -12.72 -13.28
CA PHE A 311 7.42 -13.08 -14.48
C PHE A 311 5.92 -12.92 -14.23
N ILE A 312 5.19 -12.43 -15.22
CA ILE A 312 3.73 -12.37 -15.21
C ILE A 312 3.24 -12.92 -16.55
N GLY A 313 2.57 -14.07 -16.50
CA GLY A 313 1.93 -14.70 -17.66
C GLY A 313 0.43 -14.90 -17.42
N THR A 314 -0.25 -15.46 -18.43
CA THR A 314 -1.71 -15.67 -18.39
C THR A 314 -2.13 -16.65 -17.29
N ASN A 315 -1.37 -17.74 -17.13
CA ASN A 315 -1.72 -18.84 -16.22
C ASN A 315 -0.84 -18.90 -14.98
N GLY A 316 0.09 -17.96 -14.82
CA GLY A 316 0.93 -17.92 -13.63
C GLY A 316 1.82 -16.69 -13.55
N SER A 317 2.27 -16.39 -12.34
CA SER A 317 3.21 -15.31 -12.07
C SER A 317 4.20 -15.70 -10.98
N ILE A 318 5.43 -15.18 -11.11
CA ILE A 318 6.50 -15.30 -10.14
C ILE A 318 6.77 -13.89 -9.62
N GLN A 319 6.52 -13.69 -8.34
CA GLN A 319 6.63 -12.39 -7.68
C GLN A 319 7.64 -12.48 -6.54
N TRP A 320 8.55 -11.52 -6.49
CA TRP A 320 9.50 -11.39 -5.39
C TRP A 320 9.09 -10.22 -4.51
N ARG A 321 9.26 -10.40 -3.20
CA ARG A 321 8.96 -9.35 -2.22
C ARG A 321 9.90 -9.42 -1.03
N LEU A 322 10.23 -8.26 -0.48
CA LEU A 322 10.87 -8.14 0.82
C LEU A 322 9.78 -8.08 1.87
N ARG A 323 9.77 -9.05 2.78
CA ARG A 323 8.87 -9.09 3.92
C ARG A 323 9.58 -8.54 5.15
N ILE A 324 9.07 -7.45 5.68
CA ILE A 324 9.58 -6.76 6.86
C ILE A 324 8.69 -7.13 8.03
N THR A 325 9.26 -7.84 9.01
CA THR A 325 8.57 -8.18 10.25
C THR A 325 9.23 -7.46 11.41
N ALA A 326 8.45 -6.75 12.22
CA ALA A 326 8.94 -6.04 13.38
C ALA A 326 8.12 -6.41 14.62
N ARG A 327 8.80 -6.58 15.76
CA ARG A 327 8.18 -6.82 17.07
C ARG A 327 8.59 -5.75 18.05
N ALA A 328 7.63 -5.03 18.63
CA ALA A 328 7.86 -4.04 19.66
C ALA A 328 7.88 -4.66 21.06
N LYS A 329 8.50 -3.95 22.02
CA LYS A 329 8.57 -4.42 23.43
C LYS A 329 7.21 -4.70 24.07
N ARG A 330 6.14 -4.03 23.63
CA ARG A 330 4.78 -4.17 24.17
C ARG A 330 3.89 -5.16 23.38
N GLY A 331 4.49 -6.11 22.66
CA GLY A 331 3.75 -7.14 21.92
C GLY A 331 3.06 -6.63 20.65
N ILE A 332 3.37 -5.42 20.18
CA ILE A 332 2.90 -4.95 18.87
C ILE A 332 3.76 -5.63 17.81
N ALA A 333 3.13 -6.37 16.90
CA ALA A 333 3.77 -6.92 15.73
C ALA A 333 3.35 -6.13 14.48
N MET A 334 4.30 -5.93 13.59
CA MET A 334 4.10 -5.31 12.28
C MET A 334 4.65 -6.24 11.22
N GLU A 335 3.90 -6.40 10.15
CA GLU A 335 4.32 -7.10 8.94
C GLU A 335 4.01 -6.18 7.76
N ARG A 336 5.00 -5.97 6.91
CA ARG A 336 4.91 -5.14 5.70
C ARG A 336 5.61 -5.85 4.56
N GLU A 337 5.15 -5.58 3.35
CA GLU A 337 5.70 -6.21 2.16
C GLU A 337 6.11 -5.13 1.16
N ALA A 338 7.27 -5.30 0.55
CA ALA A 338 7.77 -4.41 -0.50
C ALA A 338 8.07 -5.25 -1.75
N PRO A 339 7.42 -5.00 -2.89
CA PRO A 339 7.64 -5.79 -4.10
C PRO A 339 9.06 -5.55 -4.61
N LEU A 340 9.67 -6.58 -5.19
CA LEU A 340 11.00 -6.51 -5.78
C LEU A 340 10.96 -7.17 -7.16
N THR A 341 11.59 -6.53 -8.14
CA THR A 341 11.77 -7.12 -9.46
C THR A 341 13.15 -7.76 -9.55
N ILE A 342 13.20 -9.05 -9.90
CA ILE A 342 14.44 -9.80 -10.11
C ILE A 342 14.58 -10.14 -11.59
N ALA A 343 15.72 -9.79 -12.18
CA ALA A 343 16.13 -10.17 -13.52
C ALA A 343 16.97 -11.45 -13.50
N ALA A 344 16.92 -12.20 -14.60
CA ALA A 344 17.77 -13.37 -14.79
C ALA A 344 19.26 -12.96 -14.73
N ALA A 345 20.10 -13.87 -14.24
CA ALA A 345 21.54 -13.68 -14.32
C ALA A 345 21.94 -13.51 -15.80
N PRO A 346 22.83 -12.56 -16.14
CA PRO A 346 23.38 -12.50 -17.48
C PRO A 346 24.02 -13.87 -17.76
N THR A 347 23.42 -14.61 -18.68
CA THR A 347 23.96 -15.89 -19.11
C THR A 347 25.34 -15.56 -19.67
N ALA A 348 26.39 -16.19 -19.14
CA ALA A 348 27.68 -16.14 -19.80
C ALA A 348 27.45 -16.48 -21.28
N PRO A 349 28.08 -15.75 -22.23
CA PRO A 349 27.86 -16.01 -23.65
C PRO A 349 28.03 -17.51 -23.88
N ALA A 350 27.04 -18.12 -24.53
CA ALA A 350 27.05 -19.54 -24.80
C ALA A 350 28.43 -19.91 -25.35
N PRO A 351 29.10 -20.96 -24.85
CA PRO A 351 30.40 -21.36 -25.36
C PRO A 351 30.24 -21.49 -26.87
N GLU A 352 31.03 -20.69 -27.60
CA GLU A 352 31.05 -20.64 -29.05
C GLU A 352 31.07 -22.09 -29.54
N VAL A 353 29.95 -22.54 -30.12
CA VAL A 353 29.85 -23.89 -30.64
C VAL A 353 30.87 -23.95 -31.75
N ARG A 354 32.07 -24.44 -31.44
CA ARG A 354 33.10 -24.78 -32.42
C ARG A 354 32.45 -25.80 -33.33
N THR A 355 31.92 -25.32 -34.45
CA THR A 355 31.43 -26.16 -35.52
C THR A 355 32.63 -27.01 -35.94
N PHE A 356 32.63 -28.26 -35.50
CA PHE A 356 33.65 -29.22 -35.88
C PHE A 356 33.43 -29.49 -37.37
N ARG A 357 34.08 -28.68 -38.21
CA ARG A 357 34.08 -28.81 -39.66
C ARG A 357 34.76 -30.14 -39.96
N ARG A 358 33.95 -31.18 -40.11
CA ARG A 358 34.36 -32.55 -40.46
C ARG A 358 35.17 -32.43 -41.75
N SER A 359 36.50 -32.53 -41.67
CA SER A 359 37.35 -32.56 -42.84
C SER A 359 37.00 -33.84 -43.60
N GLY A 360 36.35 -33.70 -44.75
CA GLY A 360 36.06 -34.81 -45.64
C GLY A 360 37.36 -35.45 -46.09
N GLY A 361 37.66 -36.61 -45.50
CA GLY A 361 38.68 -37.51 -46.03
C GLY A 361 38.18 -38.05 -47.38
N ARG A 362 38.91 -37.72 -48.45
CA ARG A 362 38.86 -38.45 -49.72
C ARG A 362 39.36 -39.86 -49.45
N VAL A 363 38.46 -40.83 -49.46
CA VAL A 363 38.82 -42.25 -49.61
C VAL A 363 39.11 -42.45 -51.09
N GLY A 364 40.35 -42.82 -51.40
CA GLY A 364 40.79 -43.21 -52.73
C GLY A 364 40.05 -44.47 -53.18
N GLN A 365 39.60 -44.42 -54.43
CA GLN A 365 39.07 -45.56 -55.16
C GLN A 365 40.22 -46.11 -56.00
N GLU A 366 40.76 -47.26 -55.59
CA GLU A 366 41.61 -48.12 -56.40
C GLU A 366 40.85 -49.42 -56.70
N VAL A 367 41.24 -50.03 -57.81
CA VAL A 367 40.92 -51.36 -58.34
C VAL A 367 39.74 -51.45 -59.31
N GLY A 368 40.07 -51.86 -60.54
CA GLY A 368 39.15 -52.50 -61.49
C GLY A 368 39.41 -52.13 -62.93
#